data_AF-A0AAN8G194-F1
#
_entry.id   AF-A0AAN8G194-F1
#
_cell.length_a   1.000
_cell.length_b   1.000
_cell.length_c   1.000
_cell.angle_alpha   90.00
_cell.angle_beta   90.00
_cell.angle_gamma   90.00
#
_symmetry.space_group_name_H-M   'P 1'
#
loop_
_entity.id
_entity.type
_entity.pdbx_description
1 polymer ?
#
loop_
_entity_poly.entity_id
_entity_poly.type
_entity_poly.pdbx_seq_one_letter_code
_entity_poly.pdbx_strand_id
1 'polypeptide(L)'
;GNVMVRDTSVKLPLLSGLTAEVSSSGALSFKVLTSAYVSLFEQQSLAELSTNISMSLSSRASLLHHGEVVHTLRSNVAAITTVGAEADVQFGRDPLGFCVKMQRNNVDFSFESTEETPTEPRKPKTITTSTTRPGVTYRLDDIVTKQCNMLHKSDINPEQ
;
A
#
# COMPACT_ATOMS: atom_id res chain seq x y z
N GLY A 1 -12.58 3.48 -1.87
CA GLY A 1 -12.86 4.91 -1.70
C GLY A 1 -11.57 5.65 -1.45
N ASN A 2 -11.63 6.98 -1.37
CA ASN A 2 -10.50 7.85 -1.07
C ASN A 2 -10.72 8.51 0.29
N VAL A 3 -9.69 8.55 1.12
CA VAL A 3 -9.74 9.09 2.48
C VAL A 3 -8.54 10.00 2.68
N MET A 4 -8.78 11.24 3.08
CA MET A 4 -7.73 12.12 3.58
C MET A 4 -7.40 11.69 5.01
N VAL A 5 -6.14 11.29 5.25
CA VAL A 5 -5.70 10.73 6.54
C VAL A 5 -4.99 11.77 7.39
N ARG A 6 -4.35 12.75 6.75
CA ARG A 6 -3.58 13.79 7.43
C ARG A 6 -3.70 15.10 6.67
N ASP A 7 -3.97 16.17 7.41
CA ASP A 7 -3.77 17.53 6.95
C ASP A 7 -3.28 18.35 8.15
N THR A 8 -2.04 18.83 8.08
CA THR A 8 -1.38 19.51 9.19
C THR A 8 -0.59 20.68 8.64
N SER A 9 -0.71 21.84 9.26
CA SER A 9 0.10 23.02 8.95
C SER A 9 0.57 23.67 10.24
N VAL A 10 1.87 23.93 10.34
CA VAL A 10 2.52 24.50 11.52
C VAL A 10 3.42 25.64 11.08
N LYS A 11 3.33 26.77 11.79
CA LYS A 11 4.21 27.92 11.62
C LYS A 11 5.07 28.08 12.86
N LEU A 12 6.38 28.04 12.68
CA LEU A 12 7.37 28.10 13.77
C LEU A 12 8.27 29.32 13.56
N PRO A 13 8.20 30.35 14.41
CA PRO A 13 9.17 31.43 14.40
C PRO A 13 10.53 30.90 14.86
N LEU A 14 11.59 31.26 14.14
CA LEU A 14 12.95 30.88 14.45
C LEU A 14 13.67 32.03 15.13
N LEU A 15 14.63 31.72 16.01
CA LEU A 15 15.45 32.73 16.71
C LEU A 15 16.28 33.60 15.75
N SER A 16 16.44 33.18 14.49
CA SER A 16 17.09 33.93 13.42
C SER A 16 16.23 35.04 12.80
N GLY A 17 14.97 35.22 13.23
CA GLY A 17 14.03 36.16 12.60
C GLY A 17 13.35 35.62 11.33
N LEU A 18 13.58 34.35 11.00
CA LEU A 18 12.87 33.61 9.95
C LEU A 18 11.63 32.93 10.54
N THR A 19 10.65 32.61 9.69
CA THR A 19 9.51 31.75 10.05
C THR A 19 9.55 30.50 9.20
N ALA A 20 9.52 29.32 9.82
CA ALA A 20 9.35 28.06 9.11
C ALA A 20 7.86 27.69 9.05
N GLU A 21 7.34 27.52 7.84
CA GLU A 21 6.00 27.00 7.59
C GLU A 21 6.11 25.57 7.07
N VAL A 22 5.53 24.61 7.81
CA VAL A 22 5.55 23.19 7.44
C VAL A 22 4.12 22.73 7.29
N SER A 23 3.77 22.28 6.09
CA SER A 23 2.47 21.67 5.77
C SER A 23 2.66 20.23 5.31
N SER A 24 1.78 19.32 5.71
CA SER A 24 1.78 17.93 5.30
C SER A 24 0.36 17.43 5.09
N SER A 25 0.11 16.85 3.92
CA SER A 25 -1.17 16.30 3.48
C SER A 25 -1.00 14.84 3.04
N GLY A 26 -1.81 13.95 3.58
CA GLY A 26 -1.76 12.52 3.31
C GLY A 26 -3.10 11.97 2.85
N ALA A 27 -3.08 11.14 1.81
CA ALA A 27 -4.26 10.48 1.27
C ALA A 27 -4.05 8.96 1.18
N LEU A 28 -5.14 8.23 1.41
CA LEU A 28 -5.24 6.79 1.24
C LEU A 28 -6.39 6.51 0.27
N SER A 29 -6.13 5.71 -0.76
CA SER A 29 -7.16 5.18 -1.65
C SER A 29 -7.13 3.66 -1.57
N PHE A 30 -8.31 3.06 -1.49
CA PHE A 30 -8.48 1.62 -1.51
C PHE A 30 -9.55 1.22 -2.52
N LYS A 31 -9.30 0.17 -3.28
CA LYS A 31 -10.27 -0.45 -4.18
C LYS A 31 -10.36 -1.92 -3.84
N VAL A 32 -11.53 -2.34 -3.37
CA VAL A 32 -11.82 -3.73 -3.03
C VAL A 32 -12.52 -4.39 -4.20
N LEU A 33 -12.04 -5.56 -4.59
CA LEU A 33 -12.58 -6.45 -5.61
C LEU A 33 -12.86 -7.78 -4.92
N THR A 34 -14.07 -8.30 -5.09
CA THR A 34 -14.48 -9.60 -4.54
C THR A 34 -15.08 -10.45 -5.64
N SER A 35 -14.73 -11.72 -5.68
CA SER A 35 -15.39 -12.73 -6.50
C SER A 35 -15.72 -13.93 -5.64
N ALA A 36 -16.81 -14.61 -5.97
CA ALA A 36 -17.19 -15.86 -5.35
C ALA A 36 -17.79 -16.76 -6.41
N TYR A 37 -17.41 -18.03 -6.38
CA TYR A 37 -17.86 -19.08 -7.27
C TYR A 37 -18.25 -20.29 -6.43
N VAL A 38 -19.43 -20.84 -6.68
CA VAL A 38 -19.93 -22.03 -5.99
C VAL A 38 -20.45 -23.00 -7.04
N SER A 39 -19.97 -24.24 -7.00
CA SER A 39 -20.36 -25.31 -7.91
C SER A 39 -20.82 -26.52 -7.11
N LEU A 40 -22.12 -26.80 -7.16
CA LEU A 40 -22.68 -28.02 -6.54
C LEU A 40 -22.26 -29.29 -7.31
N PHE A 41 -22.03 -29.18 -8.62
CA PHE A 41 -21.63 -30.29 -9.46
C PHE A 41 -20.18 -30.71 -9.20
N GLU A 42 -19.27 -29.74 -9.13
CA GLU A 42 -17.85 -29.98 -8.81
C GLU A 42 -17.59 -30.06 -7.30
N GLN A 43 -18.63 -29.83 -6.49
CA GLN A 43 -18.59 -29.85 -5.03
C GLN A 43 -17.50 -28.93 -4.44
N GLN A 44 -17.33 -27.76 -5.05
CA GLN A 44 -16.31 -26.77 -4.69
C GLN A 44 -16.86 -25.34 -4.57
N SER A 45 -16.17 -24.53 -3.78
CA SER A 45 -16.43 -23.11 -3.59
C SER A 45 -15.12 -22.34 -3.56
N LEU A 46 -15.00 -21.33 -4.40
CA LEU A 46 -13.84 -20.43 -4.48
C LEU A 46 -14.29 -19.01 -4.14
N ALA A 47 -13.55 -18.32 -3.29
CA ALA A 47 -13.76 -16.91 -3.01
C ALA A 47 -12.43 -16.17 -3.08
N GLU A 48 -12.41 -15.03 -3.76
CA GLU A 48 -11.24 -14.18 -3.89
C GLU A 48 -11.59 -12.76 -3.43
N LEU A 49 -10.69 -12.16 -2.69
CA LEU A 49 -10.71 -10.78 -2.24
C LEU A 49 -9.39 -10.15 -2.67
N SER A 50 -9.45 -9.03 -3.37
CA SER A 50 -8.27 -8.25 -3.78
C SER A 50 -8.49 -6.78 -3.43
N THR A 51 -7.61 -6.24 -2.58
CA THR A 51 -7.66 -4.86 -2.12
C THR A 51 -6.44 -4.11 -2.63
N ASN A 52 -6.64 -3.27 -3.64
CA ASN A 52 -5.61 -2.35 -4.12
C ASN A 52 -5.55 -1.15 -3.18
N ILE A 53 -4.36 -0.86 -2.65
CA ILE A 53 -4.09 0.21 -1.70
C ILE A 53 -3.10 1.16 -2.34
N SER A 54 -3.43 2.45 -2.38
CA SER A 54 -2.50 3.51 -2.72
C SER A 54 -2.46 4.55 -1.60
N MET A 55 -1.26 4.93 -1.21
CA MET A 55 -0.98 5.91 -0.17
C MET A 55 -0.13 7.01 -0.78
N SER A 56 -0.42 8.26 -0.43
CA SER A 56 0.44 9.38 -0.74
C SER A 56 0.58 10.30 0.46
N LEU A 57 1.75 10.90 0.61
CA LEU A 57 2.06 11.92 1.60
C LEU A 57 2.84 13.02 0.89
N SER A 58 2.23 14.19 0.79
CA SER A 58 2.89 15.41 0.31
C SER A 58 3.25 16.27 1.51
N SER A 59 4.49 16.71 1.59
CA SER A 59 4.99 17.62 2.61
C SER A 59 5.66 18.81 1.96
N ARG A 60 5.48 19.99 2.54
CA ARG A 60 6.09 21.23 2.10
C ARG A 60 6.62 21.95 3.33
N ALA A 61 7.88 22.33 3.29
CA ALA A 61 8.51 23.21 4.25
C ALA A 61 8.96 24.47 3.52
N SER A 62 8.53 25.65 3.98
CA SER A 62 8.91 26.94 3.42
C SER A 62 9.55 27.78 4.53
N LEU A 63 10.68 28.41 4.23
CA LEU A 63 11.29 29.42 5.09
C LEU A 63 10.87 30.80 4.60
N LEU A 64 10.34 31.60 5.52
CA LEU A 64 9.89 32.96 5.26
C LEU A 64 10.75 33.97 5.99
N HIS A 65 11.02 35.10 5.34
CA HIS A 65 11.62 36.29 5.94
C HIS A 65 10.70 37.49 5.65
N HIS A 66 10.22 38.18 6.70
CA HIS A 66 9.28 39.31 6.55
C HIS A 66 8.02 38.99 5.71
N GLY A 67 7.57 37.73 5.70
CA GLY A 67 6.41 37.29 4.92
C GLY A 67 6.73 36.81 3.50
N GLU A 68 7.97 36.99 3.02
CA GLU A 68 8.41 36.49 1.72
C GLU A 68 9.08 35.12 1.84
N VAL A 69 8.81 34.24 0.87
CA VAL A 69 9.41 32.91 0.84
C VAL A 69 10.85 33.01 0.34
N VAL A 70 11.79 32.59 1.18
CA VAL A 70 13.23 32.57 0.86
C VAL A 70 13.65 31.20 0.34
N HIS A 71 12.99 30.13 0.81
CA HIS A 71 13.32 28.77 0.43
C HIS A 71 12.11 27.86 0.57
N THR A 72 11.97 26.88 -0.31
CA THR A 72 10.92 25.87 -0.24
C THR A 72 11.48 24.48 -0.54
N LEU A 73 11.16 23.55 0.33
CA LEU A 73 11.36 22.13 0.15
C LEU A 73 9.99 21.47 0.00
N ARG A 74 9.77 20.76 -1.10
CA ARG A 74 8.61 19.91 -1.32
C ARG A 74 9.05 18.46 -1.35
N SER A 75 8.31 17.59 -0.70
CA SER A 75 8.58 16.15 -0.69
C SER A 75 7.29 15.38 -0.88
N ASN A 76 7.26 14.46 -1.82
CA ASN A 76 6.16 13.57 -2.11
C ASN A 76 6.61 12.13 -1.88
N VAL A 77 5.88 11.39 -1.07
CA VAL A 77 6.03 9.95 -0.88
C VAL A 77 4.77 9.28 -1.40
N ALA A 78 4.88 8.21 -2.17
CA ALA A 78 3.76 7.35 -2.49
C ALA A 78 4.12 5.87 -2.29
N ALA A 79 3.11 5.08 -1.95
CA ALA A 79 3.22 3.64 -1.83
C ALA A 79 2.00 2.98 -2.47
N ILE A 80 2.19 2.00 -3.33
CA ILE A 80 1.11 1.25 -3.98
C ILE A 80 1.33 -0.24 -3.73
N THR A 81 0.27 -0.95 -3.33
CA THR A 81 0.30 -2.40 -3.14
C THR A 81 -1.08 -3.01 -3.29
N THR A 82 -1.13 -4.33 -3.39
CA THR A 82 -2.38 -5.10 -3.38
C THR A 82 -2.30 -6.13 -2.26
N VAL A 83 -3.35 -6.21 -1.45
CA VAL A 83 -3.54 -7.28 -0.46
C VAL A 83 -4.64 -8.20 -0.96
N GLY A 84 -4.31 -9.48 -1.12
CA GLY A 84 -5.22 -10.51 -1.58
C GLY A 84 -5.55 -11.53 -0.48
N ALA A 85 -6.76 -12.07 -0.52
CA ALA A 85 -7.14 -13.26 0.21
C ALA A 85 -7.90 -14.21 -0.72
N GLU A 86 -7.59 -15.49 -0.66
CA GLU A 86 -8.23 -16.55 -1.43
C GLU A 86 -8.74 -17.60 -0.44
N ALA A 87 -9.95 -18.09 -0.65
CA ALA A 87 -10.52 -19.21 0.08
C ALA A 87 -11.05 -20.25 -0.92
N ASP A 88 -10.58 -21.48 -0.78
CA ASP A 88 -10.97 -22.63 -1.56
C ASP A 88 -11.56 -23.68 -0.62
N VAL A 89 -12.75 -24.17 -0.93
CA VAL A 89 -13.48 -25.14 -0.12
C VAL A 89 -13.97 -26.27 -1.01
N GLN A 90 -13.53 -27.50 -0.73
CA GLN A 90 -13.99 -28.73 -1.35
C GLN A 90 -14.92 -29.46 -0.37
N PHE A 91 -16.23 -29.39 -0.61
CA PHE A 91 -17.26 -30.02 0.22
C PHE A 91 -17.72 -31.39 -0.29
N GLY A 92 -17.07 -31.91 -1.34
CA GLY A 92 -17.28 -33.26 -1.86
C GLY A 92 -16.53 -34.37 -1.12
N ARG A 93 -15.68 -34.01 -0.15
CA ARG A 93 -14.83 -34.93 0.63
C ARG A 93 -15.16 -34.81 2.11
N ASP A 94 -15.08 -35.92 2.85
CA ASP A 94 -15.20 -35.97 4.31
C ASP A 94 -13.85 -36.44 4.91
N PRO A 95 -13.18 -35.65 5.76
CA PRO A 95 -13.54 -34.30 6.20
C PRO A 95 -13.47 -33.27 5.07
N LEU A 96 -14.30 -32.22 5.20
CA LEU A 96 -14.33 -31.09 4.27
C LEU A 96 -12.93 -30.46 4.14
N GLY A 97 -12.46 -30.34 2.90
CA GLY A 97 -11.18 -29.71 2.60
C GLY A 97 -11.37 -28.21 2.47
N PHE A 98 -10.54 -27.41 3.15
CA PHE A 98 -10.53 -25.96 2.94
C PHE A 98 -9.11 -25.40 2.96
N CYS A 99 -8.84 -24.41 2.12
CA CYS A 99 -7.59 -23.67 2.10
C CYS A 99 -7.89 -22.17 2.10
N VAL A 100 -7.19 -21.43 2.96
CA VAL A 100 -7.24 -19.98 2.97
C VAL A 100 -5.82 -19.45 2.80
N LYS A 101 -5.62 -18.52 1.86
CA LYS A 101 -4.35 -17.84 1.63
C LYS A 101 -4.54 -16.35 1.82
N MET A 102 -3.60 -15.72 2.52
CA MET A 102 -3.48 -14.26 2.55
C MET A 102 -2.14 -13.87 1.96
N GLN A 103 -2.13 -12.92 1.04
CA GLN A 103 -0.92 -12.47 0.38
C GLN A 103 -0.92 -10.96 0.18
N ARG A 104 0.28 -10.39 0.14
CA ARG A 104 0.51 -9.02 -0.30
C ARG A 104 1.40 -9.08 -1.53
N ASN A 105 1.01 -8.39 -2.59
CA ASN A 105 1.83 -8.21 -3.77
C ASN A 105 3.04 -7.31 -3.46
N ASN A 106 3.84 -7.03 -4.49
CA ASN A 106 4.91 -6.06 -4.38
C ASN A 106 4.38 -4.72 -3.84
N VAL A 107 5.23 -4.03 -3.10
CA VAL A 107 4.96 -2.66 -2.64
C VAL A 107 5.90 -1.74 -3.40
N ASP A 108 5.33 -0.90 -4.25
CA ASP A 108 6.08 0.09 -5.00
C ASP A 108 6.10 1.39 -4.23
N PHE A 109 7.28 1.79 -3.77
CA PHE A 109 7.52 3.06 -3.09
C PHE A 109 8.16 4.05 -4.04
N SER A 110 7.63 5.27 -4.08
CA SER A 110 8.26 6.40 -4.77
C SER A 110 8.44 7.57 -3.81
N PHE A 111 9.57 8.25 -3.97
CA PHE A 111 9.93 9.46 -3.25
C PHE A 111 10.40 10.49 -4.27
N GLU A 112 9.90 11.70 -4.14
CA GLU A 112 10.32 12.86 -4.90
C GLU A 112 10.55 14.01 -3.93
N SER A 113 11.68 14.71 -4.05
CA SER A 113 11.95 15.92 -3.30
C SER A 113 12.43 17.01 -4.23
N THR A 114 11.80 18.18 -4.15
CA THR A 114 12.12 19.35 -4.96
C THR A 114 12.49 20.51 -4.04
N GLU A 115 13.67 21.06 -4.27
CA GLU A 115 14.21 22.21 -3.58
C GLU A 115 14.15 23.44 -4.50
N GLU A 116 13.52 24.51 -4.02
CA GLU A 116 13.27 25.77 -4.74
C GLU A 116 13.75 26.97 -3.90
N THR A 117 14.59 27.81 -4.50
CA THR A 117 15.04 29.10 -3.93
C THR A 117 14.57 30.22 -4.85
N PRO A 118 13.56 31.02 -4.45
CA PRO A 118 12.97 32.03 -5.34
C PRO A 118 13.93 33.16 -5.75
N THR A 119 14.94 33.44 -4.94
CA THR A 119 15.84 34.59 -5.08
C THR A 119 17.04 34.36 -6.00
N GLU A 120 17.33 33.10 -6.37
CA GLU A 120 18.41 32.78 -7.32
C GLU A 120 17.81 32.28 -8.65
N PRO A 121 18.39 32.63 -9.81
CA PRO A 121 17.97 32.10 -11.11
C PRO A 121 18.31 30.60 -11.30
N ARG A 122 18.58 29.88 -10.20
CA ARG A 122 18.93 28.46 -10.23
C ARG A 122 17.70 27.63 -10.52
N LYS A 123 17.86 26.63 -11.40
CA LYS A 123 16.81 25.65 -11.66
C LYS A 123 16.49 24.89 -10.37
N PRO A 124 15.22 24.54 -10.13
CA PRO A 124 14.84 23.71 -9.00
C PRO A 124 15.60 22.38 -9.05
N LYS A 125 16.04 21.91 -7.89
CA LYS A 125 16.73 20.63 -7.78
C LYS A 125 15.73 19.56 -7.35
N THR A 126 15.47 18.61 -8.24
CA THR A 126 14.59 17.48 -7.95
C THR A 126 15.39 16.19 -7.79
N ILE A 127 15.11 15.46 -6.72
CA ILE A 127 15.65 14.13 -6.44
C ILE A 127 14.47 13.17 -6.45
N THR A 128 14.55 12.12 -7.27
CA THR A 128 13.54 11.07 -7.34
C THR A 128 14.17 9.73 -7.01
N THR A 129 13.49 8.92 -6.22
CA THR A 129 13.92 7.57 -5.87
C THR A 129 12.72 6.65 -5.86
N SER A 130 12.87 5.45 -6.41
CA SER A 130 11.85 4.41 -6.34
C SER A 130 12.47 3.11 -5.83
N THR A 131 11.70 2.34 -5.08
CA THR A 131 12.10 1.03 -4.61
C THR A 131 10.89 0.12 -4.54
N THR A 132 11.07 -1.13 -4.94
CA THR A 132 10.03 -2.15 -4.88
C THR A 132 10.39 -3.14 -3.78
N ARG A 133 9.47 -3.37 -2.85
CA ARG A 133 9.59 -4.43 -1.85
C ARG A 133 8.83 -5.66 -2.34
N PRO A 134 9.42 -6.86 -2.26
CA PRO A 134 8.77 -8.06 -2.76
C PRO A 134 7.48 -8.37 -1.99
N GLY A 135 6.53 -8.97 -2.71
CA GLY A 135 5.34 -9.57 -2.15
C GLY A 135 5.64 -10.73 -1.21
N VAL A 136 4.71 -11.02 -0.32
CA VAL A 136 4.81 -12.10 0.66
C VAL A 136 3.45 -12.77 0.85
N THR A 137 3.47 -14.08 1.03
CA THR A 137 2.30 -14.84 1.50
C THR A 137 2.42 -15.01 3.02
N TYR A 138 1.37 -14.65 3.74
CA TYR A 138 1.35 -14.74 5.20
C TYR A 138 0.98 -16.15 5.62
N ARG A 139 1.80 -16.74 6.49
CA ARG A 139 1.48 -18.01 7.13
C ARG A 139 0.32 -17.80 8.09
N LEU A 140 -0.76 -18.55 7.88
CA LEU A 140 -1.90 -18.60 8.80
C LEU A 140 -1.66 -19.67 9.88
N ASP A 141 -2.71 -20.05 10.60
CA ASP A 141 -2.63 -21.14 11.58
C ASP A 141 -2.07 -22.44 10.97
N ASP A 142 -1.39 -23.24 11.79
CA ASP A 142 -0.77 -24.49 11.35
C ASP A 142 -1.79 -25.48 10.79
N ILE A 143 -3.03 -25.49 11.30
CA ILE A 143 -4.12 -26.32 10.81
C ILE A 143 -4.50 -25.89 9.39
N VAL A 144 -4.68 -24.59 9.16
CA VAL A 144 -5.03 -24.02 7.84
C VAL A 144 -3.90 -24.29 6.85
N THR A 145 -2.65 -24.10 7.28
CA THR A 145 -1.46 -24.34 6.45
C THR A 145 -1.35 -25.82 6.06
N LYS A 146 -1.61 -26.74 6.99
CA LYS A 146 -1.63 -28.18 6.70
C LYS A 146 -2.74 -28.53 5.72
N GLN A 147 -3.95 -27.99 5.90
CA GLN A 147 -5.07 -28.23 4.99
C GLN A 147 -4.77 -27.73 3.58
N CYS A 148 -4.22 -26.52 3.44
CA CYS A 148 -3.74 -26.01 2.14
C CYS A 148 -2.69 -26.91 1.49
N ASN A 149 -1.73 -27.43 2.25
CA ASN A 149 -0.70 -28.33 1.73
C ASN A 149 -1.27 -29.70 1.32
N MET A 150 -2.33 -30.17 1.97
CA MET A 150 -3.02 -31.40 1.61
C MET A 150 -3.82 -31.23 0.31
N LEU A 151 -4.61 -30.15 0.20
CA LEU A 151 -5.36 -29.81 -1.01
C LEU A 151 -4.45 -29.64 -2.23
N HIS A 152 -3.35 -28.89 -2.09
CA HIS A 152 -2.41 -28.67 -3.18
C HIS A 152 -1.77 -29.98 -3.71
N LYS A 153 -1.57 -30.97 -2.83
CA LYS A 153 -1.05 -32.29 -3.25
C LYS A 153 -2.10 -33.13 -3.96
N SER A 154 -3.37 -33.02 -3.57
CA SER A 154 -4.48 -33.72 -4.22
C SER A 154 -4.77 -33.20 -5.63
N ASP A 155 -4.53 -31.91 -5.90
CA ASP A 155 -4.70 -31.34 -7.24
C ASP A 155 -3.58 -31.78 -8.21
N ILE A 156 -2.40 -32.12 -7.68
CA ILE A 156 -1.24 -32.57 -8.47
C ILE A 156 -1.30 -34.08 -8.75
N ASN A 157 -2.03 -34.87 -7.94
CA ASN A 157 -2.26 -36.31 -8.14
C ASN A 157 -3.76 -36.64 -8.10
N PRO A 158 -4.50 -36.42 -9.19
CA PRO A 158 -5.91 -36.81 -9.28
C PRO A 158 -6.14 -38.31 -9.45
N GLU A 159 -5.09 -39.12 -9.66
CA GLU A 159 -5.17 -40.58 -9.84
C GLU A 159 -4.34 -41.34 -8.80
N GLN A 160 -4.97 -41.72 -7.69
CA GLN A 160 -4.74 -42.98 -6.97
C GLN A 160 -6.05 -43.49 -6.38
#